data_AF-A0A956JEU7-F1
#
_entry.id   AF-A0A956JEU7-F1
#
_cell.length_a   1.000
_cell.length_b   1.000
_cell.length_c   1.000
_cell.angle_alpha   90.00
_cell.angle_beta   90.00
_cell.angle_gamma   90.00
#
_symmetry.space_group_name_H-M   'P 1'
#
loop_
_entity.id
_entity.type
_entity.pdbx_description
1 polymer ?
#
loop_
_entity_poly.entity_id
_entity_poly.type
_entity_poly.pdbx_seq_one_letter_code
_entity_poly.pdbx_strand_id
1 'polypeptide(L)'
;LAQQHGFPVHVINGPLYERLERKPEFHGYFDRQVTMLRTLVEHYPMVHIGPNVLGFDSAHLQNVDHISCDATADYTRWAIGQVLQPAP
;
A
#
# COMPACT_ATOMS: atom_id res chain seq x y z
N LEU A 1 -6.34 -19.24 -3.23
CA LEU A 1 -7.27 -19.01 -2.09
C LEU A 1 -8.40 -18.07 -2.48
N ALA A 2 -8.14 -16.78 -2.71
CA ALA A 2 -9.19 -15.79 -3.05
C ALA A 2 -10.07 -16.22 -4.22
N GLN A 3 -9.45 -16.63 -5.34
CA GLN A 3 -10.16 -17.15 -6.52
C GLN A 3 -11.05 -18.38 -6.22
N GLN A 4 -10.54 -19.30 -5.40
CA GLN A 4 -11.27 -20.51 -5.04
C GLN A 4 -12.49 -20.22 -4.15
N HIS A 5 -12.45 -19.15 -3.35
CA HIS A 5 -13.49 -18.80 -2.39
C HIS A 5 -14.31 -17.55 -2.76
N GLY A 6 -14.02 -16.93 -3.91
CA GLY A 6 -14.82 -15.84 -4.46
C GLY A 6 -14.80 -14.53 -3.66
N PHE A 7 -13.70 -14.18 -2.99
CA PHE A 7 -13.59 -12.91 -2.24
C PHE A 7 -12.60 -11.93 -2.89
N PRO A 8 -12.88 -10.61 -2.86
CA PRO A 8 -11.97 -9.60 -3.38
C PRO A 8 -10.71 -9.49 -2.50
N VAL A 9 -9.59 -9.16 -3.13
CA VAL A 9 -8.31 -8.91 -2.45
C VAL A 9 -7.89 -7.48 -2.71
N HIS A 10 -7.67 -6.72 -1.65
CA HIS A 10 -7.10 -5.37 -1.74
C HIS A 10 -5.65 -5.40 -1.26
N VAL A 11 -4.73 -4.99 -2.14
CA VAL A 11 -3.31 -4.84 -1.84
C VAL A 11 -3.04 -3.35 -1.62
N ILE A 12 -2.73 -2.98 -0.39
CA ILE A 12 -2.43 -1.62 0.03
C ILE A 12 -0.98 -1.57 0.51
N ASN A 13 -0.24 -0.53 0.15
CA ASN A 13 1.13 -0.37 0.61
C ASN A 13 1.19 -0.13 2.12
N GLY A 14 2.22 -0.68 2.75
CA GLY A 14 2.55 -0.41 4.13
C GLY A 14 2.91 1.07 4.37
N PRO A 15 2.95 1.50 5.64
CA PRO A 15 3.47 2.81 5.98
C PRO A 15 4.95 2.92 5.59
N LEU A 16 5.38 4.14 5.25
CA LEU A 16 6.73 4.41 4.81
C LEU A 16 7.33 5.56 5.62
N TYR A 17 8.64 5.53 5.87
CA TYR A 17 9.32 6.74 6.30
C TYR A 17 9.31 7.82 5.22
N GLU A 18 8.70 8.96 5.48
CA GLU A 18 8.42 10.03 4.50
C GLU A 18 9.64 10.50 3.70
N ARG A 19 10.86 10.40 4.25
CA ARG A 19 12.08 10.83 3.57
C ARG A 19 12.58 9.82 2.54
N LEU A 20 12.06 8.59 2.53
CA LEU A 20 12.40 7.59 1.52
C LEU A 20 11.84 7.98 0.15
N GLU A 21 10.68 8.64 0.09
CA GLU A 21 10.11 9.18 -1.16
C GLU A 21 11.00 10.24 -1.82
N ARG A 22 11.95 10.82 -1.09
CA ARG A 22 12.90 11.78 -1.68
C ARG A 22 14.05 11.10 -2.42
N LYS A 23 14.17 9.77 -2.32
CA LYS A 23 15.27 9.01 -2.91
C LYS A 23 14.87 8.49 -4.31
N PRO A 24 15.58 8.87 -5.39
CA PRO A 24 15.29 8.37 -6.73
C PRO A 24 15.30 6.84 -6.83
N GLU A 25 16.15 6.18 -6.06
CA GLU A 25 16.25 4.72 -6.03
C GLU A 25 14.97 4.07 -5.48
N PHE A 26 14.32 4.74 -4.53
CA PHE A 26 13.04 4.29 -3.99
C PHE A 26 11.94 4.35 -5.05
N HIS A 27 11.84 5.45 -5.80
CA HIS A 27 10.87 5.56 -6.89
C HIS A 27 11.08 4.48 -7.96
N GLY A 28 12.32 4.26 -8.40
CA GLY A 28 12.60 3.21 -9.38
C GLY A 28 12.24 1.81 -8.89
N TYR A 29 12.44 1.52 -7.59
CA TYR A 29 11.99 0.28 -6.97
C TYR A 29 10.46 0.19 -6.89
N PHE A 30 9.82 1.27 -6.44
CA PHE A 30 8.37 1.35 -6.24
C PHE A 30 7.60 1.22 -7.56
N ASP A 31 8.07 1.87 -8.62
CA ASP A 31 7.46 1.77 -9.96
C ASP A 31 7.48 0.33 -10.49
N ARG A 32 8.56 -0.43 -10.22
CA ARG A 32 8.64 -1.85 -10.58
C ARG A 32 7.65 -2.70 -9.78
N GLN A 33 7.51 -2.44 -8.49
CA GLN A 33 6.51 -3.09 -7.64
C GLN A 33 5.08 -2.81 -8.16
N VAL A 34 4.74 -1.55 -8.42
CA VAL A 34 3.43 -1.17 -8.97
C VAL A 34 3.18 -1.84 -10.33
N THR A 35 4.19 -1.91 -11.20
CA THR A 35 4.08 -2.59 -12.50
C THR A 35 3.78 -4.08 -12.32
N MET A 36 4.52 -4.77 -11.45
CA MET A 36 4.28 -6.18 -11.13
C MET A 36 2.87 -6.42 -10.58
N LEU A 37 2.41 -5.55 -9.68
CA LEU A 37 1.07 -5.63 -9.09
C LEU A 37 -0.03 -5.38 -10.14
N ARG A 38 0.18 -4.48 -11.11
CA ARG A 38 -0.77 -4.26 -12.22
C ARG A 38 -0.94 -5.50 -13.08
N THR A 39 0.14 -6.23 -13.37
CA THR A 39 0.05 -7.51 -14.09
C THR A 39 -0.82 -8.52 -13.33
N LEU A 40 -0.79 -8.53 -11.99
CA LEU A 40 -1.69 -9.39 -11.21
C LEU A 40 -3.16 -8.99 -11.37
N VAL A 41 -3.47 -7.68 -11.37
CA VAL A 41 -4.85 -7.18 -11.58
C VAL A 41 -5.39 -7.58 -12.95
N GLU A 42 -4.55 -7.52 -14.00
CA GLU A 42 -4.92 -7.93 -15.36
C GLU A 42 -5.30 -9.41 -15.45
N HIS A 43 -4.59 -10.27 -14.71
CA HIS A 43 -4.84 -11.71 -14.70
C HIS A 43 -5.95 -12.13 -13.71
N TYR A 44 -6.18 -11.32 -12.67
CA TYR A 44 -7.10 -11.60 -11.58
C TYR A 44 -7.98 -10.39 -11.30
N PRO A 45 -9.15 -10.26 -11.96
CA PRO A 45 -10.05 -9.10 -11.81
C PRO A 45 -10.56 -8.85 -10.37
N MET A 46 -10.44 -9.85 -9.49
CA MET A 46 -10.79 -9.76 -8.07
C MET A 46 -9.70 -9.13 -7.19
N VAL A 47 -8.53 -8.84 -7.77
CA VAL A 47 -7.43 -8.18 -7.09
C VAL A 47 -7.50 -6.69 -7.40
N HIS A 48 -7.46 -5.88 -6.36
CA HIS A 48 -7.44 -4.43 -6.41
C HIS A 48 -6.15 -3.94 -5.77
N ILE A 49 -5.49 -2.93 -6.36
CA ILE A 49 -4.24 -2.38 -5.85
C ILE A 49 -4.44 -0.89 -5.53
N GLY A 50 -4.02 -0.48 -4.33
CA GLY A 50 -3.91 0.94 -3.96
C GLY A 50 -2.46 1.37 -4.14
N PRO A 51 -2.09 2.07 -5.23
CA PRO A 51 -0.69 2.40 -5.53
C PRO A 51 -0.14 3.52 -4.66
N ASN A 52 -0.98 4.15 -3.83
CA ASN A 52 -0.58 5.23 -2.96
C ASN A 52 0.22 4.69 -1.76
N VAL A 53 1.05 5.55 -1.18
CA VAL A 53 1.78 5.30 0.06
C VAL A 53 1.39 6.39 1.05
N LEU A 54 1.40 6.05 2.34
CA LEU A 54 1.30 7.03 3.41
C LEU A 54 2.64 7.13 4.13
N GLY A 55 3.26 8.31 4.00
CA GLY A 55 4.48 8.66 4.70
C GLY A 55 4.23 9.02 6.17
N PHE A 56 5.12 8.58 7.04
CA PHE A 56 5.19 8.95 8.45
C PHE A 56 6.58 9.50 8.77
N ASP A 57 6.64 10.47 9.68
CA ASP A 57 7.92 10.87 10.27
C ASP A 57 8.46 9.77 11.21
N SER A 58 9.72 9.94 11.65
CA SER A 58 10.38 8.95 12.50
C SER A 58 9.78 8.82 13.90
N ALA A 59 9.03 9.81 14.39
CA ALA A 59 8.39 9.74 15.71
C ALA A 59 7.16 8.82 15.70
N HIS A 60 6.56 8.63 14.52
CA HIS A 60 5.39 7.77 14.30
C HIS A 60 5.77 6.36 13.83
N LEU A 61 7.06 6.02 13.84
CA LEU A 61 7.57 4.73 13.38
C LEU A 61 8.33 4.00 14.50
N GLN A 62 8.09 2.70 14.63
CA GLN A 62 8.88 1.82 15.50
C GLN A 62 10.23 1.45 14.87
N ASN A 63 10.28 1.38 13.54
CA ASN A 63 11.48 1.11 12.74
C ASN A 63 11.24 1.62 11.29
N VAL A 64 11.99 1.12 10.30
CA VAL A 64 11.93 1.65 8.93
C VAL A 64 10.61 1.36 8.19
N ASP A 65 9.81 0.41 8.65
CA ASP A 65 8.62 -0.11 7.96
C ASP A 65 7.41 -0.39 8.90
N HIS A 66 7.54 -0.15 10.21
CA HIS A 66 6.47 -0.36 11.19
C HIS A 66 6.06 0.95 11.85
N ILE A 67 4.76 1.23 11.86
CA ILE A 67 4.16 2.38 12.57
C ILE A 67 4.05 2.13 14.06
N SER A 68 4.08 3.22 14.82
CA SER A 68 3.74 3.20 16.25
C SER A 68 2.25 2.90 16.45
N CYS A 69 1.89 2.44 17.65
CA CYS A 69 0.50 2.21 18.02
C CYS A 69 -0.34 3.48 17.85
N ASP A 70 0.21 4.63 18.22
CA ASP A 70 -0.49 5.92 18.16
C ASP A 70 -0.78 6.35 16.71
N ALA A 71 0.12 6.02 15.78
CA ALA A 71 -0.04 6.28 14.35
C ALA A 71 -0.90 5.23 13.62
N THR A 72 -1.23 4.11 14.27
CA THR A 72 -1.97 3.00 13.66
C THR A 72 -3.38 3.43 13.26
N ALA A 73 -4.05 4.23 14.08
CA ALA A 73 -5.40 4.72 13.78
C ALA A 73 -5.43 5.55 12.48
N ASP A 74 -4.39 6.35 12.24
CA ASP A 74 -4.29 7.21 11.06
C ASP A 74 -4.04 6.38 9.80
N TYR A 75 -3.11 5.42 9.87
CA TYR A 75 -2.86 4.48 8.79
C TYR A 75 -4.10 3.65 8.46
N THR A 76 -4.79 3.11 9.48
CA THR A 76 -6.01 2.31 9.27
C THR A 76 -7.10 3.12 8.58
N ARG A 77 -7.35 4.36 8.99
CA ARG A 77 -8.33 5.24 8.33
C ARG A 77 -7.97 5.51 6.89
N TRP A 78 -6.70 5.79 6.61
CA TRP A 78 -6.22 5.96 5.24
C TRP A 78 -6.37 4.69 4.39
N ALA A 79 -5.99 3.52 4.93
CA ALA A 79 -6.07 2.24 4.24
C ALA A 79 -7.52 1.84 3.92
N ILE A 80 -8.46 2.06 4.85
CA ILE A 80 -9.90 1.88 4.60
C ILE A 80 -10.35 2.81 3.47
N GLY A 81 -9.88 4.06 3.46
CA GLY A 81 -10.15 5.01 2.38
C GLY A 81 -9.70 4.48 1.00
N GLN A 82 -8.54 3.82 0.92
CA GLN A 82 -8.07 3.20 -0.33
C GLN A 82 -8.93 2.02 -0.77
N VAL A 83 -9.48 1.23 0.17
CA VAL A 83 -10.35 0.08 -0.13
C VAL A 83 -11.73 0.52 -0.60
N LEU A 84 -12.27 1.60 -0.02
CA LEU A 84 -13.60 2.11 -0.33
C LEU A 84 -13.65 2.98 -1.59
N GLN A 85 -12.50 3.32 -2.18
CA GLN A 85 -12.48 4.04 -3.45
C GLN A 85 -13.04 3.12 -4.57
N PRO A 86 -13.94 3.63 -5.41
CA PRO A 86 -14.43 2.86 -6.55
C PRO A 86 -13.24 2.53 -7.46
N ALA A 87 -13.21 1.29 -7.97
CA ALA A 87 -12.26 0.91 -8.99
C ALA A 87 -12.42 1.86 -10.21
N PRO A 88 -11.31 2.36 -10.79
CA PRO A 88 -11.35 3.24 -11.96
C PRO A 88 -11.98 2.56 -13.18
#